data_AF-A0AAV5I2M9-F1
#
_entry.id   AF-A0AAV5I2M9-F1
#
_cell.length_a   1.000
_cell.length_b   1.000
_cell.length_c   1.000
_cell.angle_alpha   90.00
_cell.angle_beta   90.00
_cell.angle_gamma   90.00
#
_symmetry.space_group_name_H-M   'P 1'
#
loop_
_entity.id
_entity.type
_entity.pdbx_description
1 polymer ?
#
loop_
_entity_poly.entity_id
_entity_poly.type
_entity_poly.pdbx_seq_one_letter_code
_entity_poly.pdbx_strand_id
1 'polypeptide(L)'
;MYLFPGIGLGTLLSGSRIISDGMLQAAAECLASYMTEEEVLQGMIYPPISKIRDITKEVAAAVVKEAVEEDLAEGYRDVDARELKKLSENKEELLNYVQINMWVPEYPTLVFKKD
;
A
#
# COMPACT_ATOMS: atom_id res chain seq x y z
N MET A 1 -13.92 3.81 2.28
CA MET A 1 -12.99 3.86 3.44
C MET A 1 -11.87 2.82 3.30
N TYR A 2 -12.16 1.57 2.92
CA TYR A 2 -11.15 0.50 2.80
C TYR A 2 -10.13 0.69 1.66
N LEU A 3 -10.54 1.27 0.53
CA LEU A 3 -9.68 1.36 -0.67
C LEU A 3 -8.84 2.65 -0.72
N PHE A 4 -9.46 3.81 -0.51
CA PHE A 4 -8.81 5.11 -0.73
C PHE A 4 -7.48 5.32 0.03
N PRO A 5 -7.33 4.91 1.31
CA PRO A 5 -6.04 5.03 1.99
C PRO A 5 -4.94 4.19 1.34
N GLY A 6 -5.27 2.96 0.92
CA GLY A 6 -4.33 2.05 0.26
C GLY A 6 -3.98 2.54 -1.15
N ILE A 7 -4.97 2.96 -1.93
CA ILE A 7 -4.77 3.53 -3.27
C ILE A 7 -3.91 4.80 -3.18
N GLY A 8 -4.24 5.71 -2.26
CA GLY A 8 -3.47 6.95 -2.10
C GLY A 8 -2.02 6.70 -1.67
N LEU A 9 -1.80 5.80 -0.70
CA LEU A 9 -0.46 5.43 -0.27
C LEU A 9 0.32 4.73 -1.38
N GLY A 10 -0.28 3.75 -2.06
CA GLY A 10 0.37 3.02 -3.14
C GLY A 10 0.70 3.89 -4.36
N THR A 11 -0.19 4.83 -4.70
CA THR A 11 0.07 5.82 -5.76
C THR A 11 1.22 6.75 -5.37
N LEU A 12 1.24 7.23 -4.12
CA LEU A 12 2.33 8.07 -3.62
C LEU A 12 3.68 7.34 -3.66
N LEU A 13 3.73 6.10 -3.18
CA LEU A 13 4.96 5.31 -3.08
C LEU A 13 5.46 4.79 -4.43
N SER A 14 4.57 4.54 -5.38
CA SER A 14 4.96 4.24 -6.76
C SER A 14 5.49 5.45 -7.52
N GLY A 15 5.21 6.66 -7.04
CA GLY A 15 5.48 7.89 -7.78
C GLY A 15 4.59 8.05 -9.01
N SER A 16 3.53 7.24 -9.15
CA SER A 16 2.68 7.29 -10.32
C SER A 16 1.93 8.61 -10.40
N ARG A 17 1.89 9.19 -11.60
CA ARG A 17 1.18 10.46 -11.89
C ARG A 17 -0.29 10.25 -12.21
N ILE A 18 -0.68 9.02 -12.52
CA ILE A 18 -2.03 8.65 -12.95
C ILE A 18 -2.43 7.38 -12.20
N ILE A 19 -3.66 7.35 -11.71
CA ILE A 19 -4.25 6.13 -11.17
C ILE A 19 -4.98 5.44 -12.32
N SER A 20 -4.51 4.28 -12.74
CA SER A 20 -5.11 3.49 -13.81
C SER A 20 -6.28 2.64 -13.31
N ASP A 21 -7.09 2.14 -14.24
CA ASP A 21 -8.14 1.17 -13.93
C ASP A 21 -7.56 -0.14 -13.39
N GLY A 22 -6.37 -0.55 -13.86
CA GLY A 22 -5.63 -1.70 -13.33
C GLY A 22 -5.31 -1.52 -11.85
N MET A 23 -4.78 -0.36 -11.46
CA MET A 23 -4.48 -0.06 -10.04
C MET A 23 -5.74 -0.12 -9.17
N LEU A 24 -6.89 0.33 -9.67
CA LEU A 24 -8.17 0.23 -8.97
C LEU A 24 -8.67 -1.21 -8.87
N GLN A 25 -8.51 -2.00 -9.93
CA GLN A 25 -8.85 -3.42 -9.96
C GLN A 25 -7.99 -4.20 -8.97
N ALA A 26 -6.67 -4.04 -9.01
CA ALA A 26 -5.73 -4.69 -8.10
C ALA A 26 -6.05 -4.38 -6.63
N ALA A 27 -6.43 -3.13 -6.33
CA ALA A 27 -6.87 -2.75 -4.99
C ALA A 27 -8.16 -3.48 -4.55
N ALA A 28 -9.14 -3.60 -5.44
CA ALA A 28 -10.41 -4.28 -5.17
C ALA A 28 -10.22 -5.80 -4.99
N GLU A 29 -9.43 -6.43 -5.85
CA GLU A 29 -9.09 -7.86 -5.77
C GLU A 29 -8.32 -8.16 -4.48
N CYS A 30 -7.36 -7.31 -4.12
CA CYS A 30 -6.61 -7.43 -2.87
C CYS A 30 -7.56 -7.39 -1.65
N LEU A 31 -8.48 -6.44 -1.59
CA LEU A 31 -9.46 -6.34 -0.51
C LEU A 31 -10.35 -7.58 -0.43
N ALA A 32 -10.82 -8.08 -1.57
CA ALA A 32 -11.63 -9.29 -1.63
C ALA A 32 -10.87 -10.52 -1.13
N SER A 33 -9.59 -10.65 -1.50
CA SER A 33 -8.73 -11.76 -1.07
C SER A 33 -8.42 -11.78 0.43
N TYR A 34 -8.66 -10.67 1.12
CA TYR A 34 -8.41 -10.54 2.56
C TYR A 34 -9.53 -11.16 3.41
N MET A 35 -10.68 -11.45 2.82
CA MET A 35 -11.82 -12.09 3.49
C MET A 35 -11.62 -13.61 3.55
N THR A 36 -11.93 -14.23 4.70
CA THR A 36 -11.98 -15.70 4.77
C THR A 36 -13.32 -16.23 4.30
N GLU A 37 -13.36 -17.48 3.83
CA GLU A 37 -14.61 -18.12 3.41
C GLU A 37 -15.64 -18.15 4.55
N GLU A 38 -15.20 -18.37 5.79
CA GLU A 38 -16.06 -18.37 6.98
C GLU A 38 -16.70 -17.00 7.23
N GLU A 39 -15.94 -15.91 7.10
CA GLU A 39 -16.45 -14.55 7.27
C GLU A 39 -17.53 -14.27 6.18
N VAL A 40 -17.29 -14.70 4.94
CA VAL A 40 -18.26 -14.56 3.85
C VAL A 40 -19.52 -15.39 4.08
N LEU A 41 -19.38 -16.64 4.54
CA LEU A 41 -20.52 -17.52 4.88
C LEU A 41 -21.36 -16.96 6.04
N GLN A 42 -20.75 -16.18 6.93
CA GLN A 42 -21.44 -15.44 8.00
C GLN A 42 -22.15 -14.17 7.48
N GLY A 43 -22.09 -13.88 6.18
CA GLY A 43 -22.71 -12.72 5.55
C GLY A 43 -21.87 -11.45 5.65
N MET A 44 -20.59 -11.54 6.03
CA MET A 44 -19.69 -10.39 6.01
C MET A 44 -19.24 -10.09 4.58
N ILE A 45 -19.39 -8.83 4.18
CA ILE A 45 -18.98 -8.34 2.86
C ILE A 45 -17.71 -7.48 2.91
N TYR A 46 -17.26 -7.10 4.11
CA TYR A 46 -16.04 -6.35 4.34
C TYR A 46 -15.35 -6.84 5.61
N PRO A 47 -14.01 -6.76 5.67
CA PRO A 47 -13.25 -7.17 6.84
C PRO A 47 -13.46 -6.18 7.99
N PRO A 48 -13.23 -6.61 9.24
CA PRO A 48 -13.42 -5.75 10.40
C PRO A 48 -12.50 -4.51 10.37
N ILE A 49 -13.03 -3.36 10.81
CA ILE A 49 -12.30 -2.08 10.84
C ILE A 49 -11.04 -2.16 11.70
N SER A 50 -10.98 -3.04 12.70
CA SER A 50 -9.76 -3.25 13.50
C SER A 50 -8.54 -3.65 12.66
N LYS A 51 -8.74 -4.31 11.51
CA LYS A 51 -7.68 -4.72 10.57
C LYS A 51 -7.36 -3.66 9.52
N ILE A 52 -7.97 -2.47 9.57
CA ILE A 52 -7.91 -1.47 8.49
C ILE A 52 -6.48 -1.03 8.13
N ARG A 53 -5.58 -0.93 9.11
CA ARG A 53 -4.17 -0.56 8.86
C ARG A 53 -3.44 -1.65 8.09
N ASP A 54 -3.65 -2.91 8.45
CA ASP A 54 -3.03 -4.04 7.76
C ASP A 54 -3.57 -4.19 6.35
N ILE A 55 -4.88 -4.01 6.17
CA ILE A 55 -5.52 -4.00 4.84
C ILE A 55 -4.97 -2.86 3.99
N THR A 56 -4.82 -1.66 4.57
CA THR A 56 -4.26 -0.50 3.86
C THR A 56 -2.86 -0.79 3.32
N LYS A 57 -2.02 -1.48 4.11
CA LYS A 57 -0.68 -1.90 3.70
C LYS A 57 -0.72 -2.88 2.53
N GLU A 58 -1.55 -3.93 2.61
CA GLU A 58 -1.67 -4.92 1.52
C GLU A 58 -2.19 -4.27 0.23
N VAL A 59 -3.24 -3.44 0.33
CA VAL A 59 -3.81 -2.72 -0.81
C VAL A 59 -2.79 -1.77 -1.42
N ALA A 60 -2.05 -1.02 -0.61
CA ALA A 60 -1.00 -0.13 -1.12
C ALA A 60 0.10 -0.91 -1.84
N ALA A 61 0.51 -2.08 -1.33
CA ALA A 61 1.49 -2.93 -2.01
C ALA A 61 0.95 -3.46 -3.35
N ALA A 62 -0.31 -3.90 -3.41
CA ALA A 62 -0.94 -4.32 -4.66
C ALA A 62 -0.96 -3.19 -5.70
N VAL A 63 -1.31 -1.98 -5.28
CA VAL A 63 -1.34 -0.78 -6.14
C VAL A 63 0.06 -0.41 -6.64
N VAL A 64 1.09 -0.48 -5.79
CA VAL A 64 2.48 -0.24 -6.21
C VAL A 64 2.92 -1.26 -7.24
N LYS A 65 2.61 -2.54 -6.99
CA LYS A 65 2.97 -3.63 -7.91
C LYS A 65 2.33 -3.43 -9.28
N GLU A 66 1.03 -3.13 -9.31
CA GLU A 66 0.32 -2.86 -10.57
C GLU A 66 0.90 -1.65 -11.31
N ALA A 67 1.22 -0.56 -10.60
CA ALA A 67 1.84 0.61 -11.21
C ALA A 67 3.22 0.31 -11.82
N VAL A 68 3.97 -0.64 -11.25
CA VAL A 68 5.23 -1.13 -11.84
C VAL A 68 4.97 -2.00 -13.06
N GLU A 69 3.97 -2.89 -13.01
CA GLU A 69 3.62 -3.78 -14.13
C GLU A 69 3.11 -3.01 -15.35
N GLU A 70 2.39 -1.90 -15.14
CA GLU A 70 1.91 -1.00 -16.19
C GLU A 70 2.95 0.05 -16.63
N ASP A 71 4.20 -0.02 -16.14
CA ASP A 71 5.28 0.96 -16.40
C ASP A 71 4.88 2.42 -16.05
N LEU A 72 4.01 2.62 -15.05
CA LEU A 72 3.57 3.92 -14.55
C LEU A 72 4.38 4.42 -13.34
N ALA A 73 5.19 3.56 -12.73
CA ALA A 73 5.94 3.88 -11.52
C ALA A 73 7.20 4.73 -11.81
N GLU A 74 7.31 5.88 -11.15
CA GLU A 74 8.48 6.79 -11.22
C GLU A 74 9.41 6.67 -10.00
N GLY A 75 8.94 6.06 -8.91
CA GLY A 75 9.64 5.98 -7.63
C GLY A 75 9.29 7.11 -6.66
N TYR A 76 9.71 6.99 -5.40
CA TYR A 76 9.41 7.95 -4.34
C TYR A 76 10.59 8.14 -3.38
N ARG A 77 10.97 9.41 -3.18
CA ARG A 77 12.13 9.83 -2.36
C ARG A 77 13.42 9.14 -2.80
N ASP A 78 14.01 8.33 -1.93
CA ASP A 78 15.29 7.67 -2.13
C ASP A 78 15.18 6.39 -2.96
N VAL A 79 13.96 5.96 -3.32
CA VAL A 79 13.71 4.75 -4.12
C VAL A 79 13.34 5.16 -5.55
N ASP A 80 14.20 4.84 -6.51
CA ASP A 80 13.94 5.06 -7.94
C ASP A 80 13.07 3.95 -8.56
N ALA A 81 12.55 4.18 -9.78
CA ALA A 81 11.71 3.21 -10.48
C ALA A 81 12.36 1.82 -10.67
N ARG A 82 13.69 1.74 -10.81
CA ARG A 82 14.39 0.46 -11.01
C ARG A 82 14.50 -0.31 -9.70
N GLU A 83 14.76 0.38 -8.59
CA GLU A 83 14.76 -0.21 -7.26
C GLU A 83 13.35 -0.67 -6.87
N LEU A 84 12.34 0.16 -7.15
CA LEU A 84 10.94 -0.19 -6.92
C LEU A 84 10.52 -1.43 -7.71
N LYS A 85 10.98 -1.56 -8.95
CA LYS A 85 10.74 -2.77 -9.76
C LYS A 85 11.32 -4.02 -9.11
N LYS A 86 12.54 -3.97 -8.58
CA LYS A 86 13.13 -5.09 -7.82
C LYS A 86 12.32 -5.42 -6.57
N LEU A 87 11.90 -4.40 -5.81
CA LEU A 87 11.06 -4.61 -4.62
C LEU A 87 9.73 -5.29 -4.99
N SER A 88 9.15 -4.97 -6.15
CA SER A 88 7.88 -5.56 -6.60
C SER A 88 7.96 -7.06 -6.92
N GLU A 89 9.16 -7.59 -7.18
CA GLU A 89 9.38 -9.03 -7.41
C GLU A 89 9.25 -9.85 -6.12
N ASN A 90 9.43 -9.23 -4.95
CA ASN A 90 9.30 -9.88 -3.65
C ASN A 90 8.19 -9.20 -2.80
N LYS A 91 7.09 -9.93 -2.59
CA LYS A 91 5.94 -9.42 -1.84
C LYS A 91 6.32 -8.96 -0.43
N GLU A 92 7.19 -9.67 0.28
CA GLU A 92 7.55 -9.33 1.66
C GLU A 92 8.35 -8.02 1.72
N GLU A 93 9.28 -7.83 0.79
CA GLU A 93 10.07 -6.60 0.68
C GLU A 93 9.20 -5.40 0.32
N LEU A 94 8.25 -5.58 -0.62
CA LEU A 94 7.30 -4.54 -0.98
C LEU A 94 6.40 -4.17 0.19
N LEU A 95 5.89 -5.14 0.95
CA LEU A 95 5.10 -4.88 2.15
C LEU A 95 5.91 -4.14 3.22
N ASN A 96 7.19 -4.49 3.39
CA ASN A 96 8.08 -3.79 4.29
C ASN A 96 8.31 -2.33 3.83
N TYR A 97 8.55 -2.12 2.53
CA TYR A 97 8.68 -0.78 1.94
C TYR A 97 7.44 0.09 2.18
N VAL A 98 6.25 -0.47 2.03
CA VAL A 98 5.00 0.22 2.35
C VAL A 98 4.93 0.54 3.85
N GLN A 99 5.19 -0.46 4.71
CA GLN A 99 5.10 -0.34 6.17
C GLN A 99 6.01 0.76 6.73
N ILE A 100 7.27 0.84 6.29
CA ILE A 100 8.22 1.87 6.77
C ILE A 100 7.81 3.29 6.37
N ASN A 101 7.00 3.43 5.32
CA ASN A 101 6.47 4.71 4.86
C ASN A 101 5.10 5.05 5.47
N MET A 102 4.50 4.15 6.25
CA MET A 102 3.27 4.45 6.98
C MET A 102 3.56 5.30 8.22
N TRP A 103 2.81 6.39 8.39
CA TRP A 103 2.92 7.22 9.58
C TRP A 103 2.48 6.46 10.85
N VAL A 104 3.25 6.61 11.92
CA VAL A 104 2.93 6.10 13.26
C VAL A 104 2.79 7.25 14.26
N PRO A 105 1.81 7.18 15.19
CA PRO A 105 1.56 8.22 16.20
C PRO A 105 2.56 8.19 17.36
N GLU A 106 3.86 8.02 17.05
CA GLU A 106 4.93 8.03 18.03
C GLU A 106 5.61 9.41 18.04
N TYR A 107 5.59 10.07 19.19
CA TYR A 107 6.17 11.40 19.31
C TYR A 107 7.71 11.31 19.38
N PRO A 108 8.45 11.96 18.46
CA PRO A 108 9.89 11.99 18.52
C PRO A 108 10.36 12.85 19.70
N THR A 109 11.48 12.46 20.32
CA THR A 109 12.15 13.32 21.31
C THR A 109 12.65 14.59 20.61
N LEU A 110 12.11 15.75 21.00
CA LEU A 110 12.56 17.04 20.48
C LEU A 110 13.91 17.39 21.13
N VAL A 111 15.00 17.22 20.39
CA VAL A 111 16.33 17.68 20.81
C VAL A 111 16.50 19.14 20.37
N PHE A 112 16.47 20.06 21.32
CA PHE A 112 16.77 21.47 21.05
C PHE A 112 18.28 21.63 20.81
N LYS A 113 18.68 21.88 19.56
CA LYS A 113 20.05 22.27 19.24
C LYS A 113 20.16 23.79 19.40
N LYS A 114 20.95 24.26 20.37
CA LYS A 114 21.46 25.64 20.35
C LYS A 114 22.60 25.68 19.34
N ASP A 115 22.40 26.42 18.27
CA ASP A 115 23.49 26.85 17.37
C ASP A 115 24.49 27.74 18.12
#